data_AF-A0ABD1JFR6-F1
#
_entry.id   AF-A0ABD1JFR6-F1
#
_cell.length_a   1.000
_cell.length_b   1.000
_cell.length_c   1.000
_cell.angle_alpha   90.00
_cell.angle_beta   90.00
_cell.angle_gamma   90.00
#
_symmetry.space_group_name_H-M   'P 1'
#
loop_
_entity.id
_entity.type
_entity.pdbx_description
1 polymer ?
#
loop_
_entity_poly.entity_id
_entity_poly.type
_entity_poly.pdbx_seq_one_letter_code
_entity_poly.pdbx_strand_id
1 'polypeptide(L)'
;MQAFVGRDPCDVPPEAYDSLMDTAPRNPACNRTLFWSKTKDIVHAFTEKRNCYLTLEDTALGSILDGLIWCGKNDSQETLTTACPGWSDCVNNPVRSFWKRASVAVSAFCPY
;
A
#
# COMPACT_ATOMS: atom_id res chain seq x y z
N MET A 1 -11.28 -2.76 7.84
CA MET A 1 -10.78 -1.47 7.31
C MET A 1 -11.40 -0.32 8.10
N GLN A 2 -10.68 0.30 9.03
CA GLN A 2 -11.13 1.53 9.72
C GLN A 2 -10.41 2.80 9.22
N ALA A 3 -9.36 2.65 8.41
CA ALA A 3 -8.50 3.75 7.99
C ALA A 3 -9.24 4.85 7.21
N PHE A 4 -10.22 4.49 6.38
CA PHE A 4 -10.90 5.40 5.46
C PHE A 4 -12.43 5.37 5.52
N VAL A 5 -13.04 4.38 6.17
CA VAL A 5 -14.51 4.24 6.25
C VAL A 5 -15.07 5.39 7.08
N GLY A 6 -16.15 6.02 6.60
CA GLY A 6 -16.77 7.18 7.24
C GLY A 6 -15.99 8.49 7.09
N ARG A 7 -14.90 8.51 6.33
CA ARG A 7 -14.02 9.68 6.18
C ARG A 7 -14.11 10.31 4.81
N ASP A 8 -13.66 11.56 4.73
CA ASP A 8 -13.46 12.26 3.48
C ASP A 8 -12.38 11.52 2.68
N PRO A 9 -12.65 11.13 1.42
CA PRO A 9 -11.70 10.39 0.61
C PRO A 9 -10.44 11.19 0.24
N CYS A 10 -10.35 12.48 0.58
CA CYS A 10 -9.13 13.28 0.47
C CYS A 10 -8.46 13.62 1.81
N ASP A 11 -9.01 13.14 2.94
CA ASP A 11 -8.47 13.34 4.28
C ASP A 11 -8.20 12.00 5.01
N VAL A 12 -7.41 11.15 4.36
CA VAL A 12 -6.93 9.89 4.94
C VAL A 12 -5.42 9.95 5.03
N PRO A 13 -4.83 10.36 6.16
CA PRO A 13 -3.38 10.44 6.30
C PRO A 13 -2.75 9.03 6.31
N PRO A 14 -1.47 8.86 5.90
CA PRO A 14 -0.79 7.56 5.92
C PRO A 14 -0.86 6.82 7.26
N GLU A 15 -0.80 7.56 8.37
CA GLU A 15 -0.83 7.05 9.74
C GLU A 15 -2.18 6.38 10.09
N ALA A 16 -3.26 6.69 9.34
CA ALA A 16 -4.53 5.99 9.49
C ALA A 16 -4.41 4.47 9.21
N TYR A 17 -3.36 4.04 8.52
CA TYR A 17 -3.06 2.65 8.22
C TYR A 17 -2.11 1.97 9.22
N ASP A 18 -1.63 2.65 10.27
CA ASP A 18 -0.66 2.10 11.23
C ASP A 18 -1.11 0.75 11.81
N SER A 19 -2.33 0.70 12.33
CA SER A 19 -2.90 -0.53 12.90
C SER A 19 -2.93 -1.69 11.89
N LEU A 20 -3.18 -1.40 10.61
CA LEU A 20 -3.16 -2.42 9.55
C LEU A 20 -1.74 -2.93 9.31
N MET A 21 -0.75 -2.04 9.28
CA MET A 21 0.66 -2.41 9.09
C MET A 21 1.20 -3.23 10.28
N ASP A 22 0.79 -2.88 11.50
CA ASP A 22 1.24 -3.58 12.71
C ASP A 22 0.64 -4.99 12.84
N THR A 23 -0.57 -5.18 12.32
CA THR A 23 -1.31 -6.47 12.42
C THR A 23 -0.97 -7.42 11.29
N ALA A 24 -0.52 -6.92 10.13
CA ALA A 24 -0.26 -7.75 8.97
C ALA A 24 0.90 -8.73 9.22
N PRO A 25 0.82 -9.96 8.68
CA PRO A 25 1.92 -10.91 8.73
C PRO A 25 3.21 -10.29 8.17
N ARG A 26 4.24 -10.21 9.00
CA ARG A 26 5.57 -9.73 8.60
C ARG A 26 6.41 -10.91 8.16
N ASN A 27 6.84 -10.90 6.89
CA ASN A 27 7.82 -11.85 6.39
C ASN A 27 9.06 -11.09 5.92
N PRO A 28 9.96 -10.69 6.84
CA PRO A 28 11.09 -9.84 6.51
C PRO A 28 12.04 -10.57 5.54
N ALA A 29 12.16 -10.03 4.33
CA ALA A 29 13.08 -10.53 3.31
C ALA A 29 14.34 -9.66 3.27
N CYS A 30 15.09 -9.64 4.38
CA CYS A 30 16.30 -8.83 4.48
C CYS A 30 17.27 -9.15 3.35
N ASN A 31 17.91 -8.11 2.80
CA ASN A 31 18.79 -8.14 1.62
C ASN A 31 18.14 -8.67 0.32
N ARG A 32 16.83 -8.86 0.31
CA ARG A 32 16.07 -9.42 -0.83
C ARG A 32 14.92 -8.53 -1.28
N THR A 33 14.60 -7.48 -0.52
CA THR A 33 13.61 -6.47 -0.90
C THR A 33 14.17 -5.56 -1.98
N LEU A 34 13.48 -5.47 -3.12
CA LEU A 34 13.77 -4.54 -4.20
C LEU A 34 12.79 -3.36 -4.16
N PHE A 35 13.34 -2.15 -4.24
CA PHE A 35 12.56 -0.92 -4.42
C PHE A 35 12.67 -0.47 -5.86
N TRP A 36 11.60 0.12 -6.38
CA TRP A 36 11.54 0.59 -7.75
C TRP A 36 10.86 1.97 -7.81
N SER A 37 11.24 2.75 -8.82
CA SER A 37 10.60 4.04 -9.13
C SER A 37 10.48 4.15 -10.64
N LYS A 38 9.24 4.28 -11.12
CA LYS A 38 8.90 4.33 -12.56
C LYS A 38 9.39 3.11 -13.38
N THR A 39 9.72 2.02 -12.71
CA THR A 39 10.36 0.81 -13.28
C THR A 39 9.68 -0.47 -12.81
N LYS A 40 8.39 -0.38 -12.42
CA LYS A 40 7.56 -1.50 -11.90
C LYS A 40 7.72 -2.74 -12.77
N ASP A 41 7.36 -2.63 -14.05
CA ASP A 41 7.30 -3.77 -14.98
C ASP A 41 8.66 -4.44 -15.15
N ILE A 42 9.76 -3.66 -15.17
CA ILE A 42 11.12 -4.18 -15.30
C ILE A 42 11.52 -4.98 -14.06
N VAL A 43 11.24 -4.45 -12.86
CA VAL A 43 11.59 -5.11 -11.61
C VAL A 43 10.73 -6.36 -11.39
N HIS A 44 9.44 -6.32 -11.70
CA HIS A 44 8.59 -7.51 -11.63
C HIS A 44 9.02 -8.60 -12.61
N ALA A 45 9.35 -8.26 -13.86
CA ALA A 45 9.90 -9.23 -14.81
C ALA A 45 11.24 -9.84 -14.35
N PHE A 46 12.00 -9.13 -13.51
CA PHE A 46 13.23 -9.62 -12.90
C PHE A 46 12.96 -10.56 -11.71
N THR A 47 12.02 -10.21 -10.82
CA THR A 47 11.68 -11.04 -9.65
C THR A 47 10.95 -12.32 -10.04
N GLU A 48 10.06 -12.30 -11.05
CA GLU A 48 9.40 -13.50 -11.58
C GLU A 48 10.39 -14.58 -12.05
N LYS A 49 11.56 -14.16 -12.57
CA LYS A 49 12.63 -15.07 -13.02
C LYS A 49 13.57 -15.49 -11.89
N ARG A 50 13.44 -14.90 -10.70
CA ARG A 50 14.35 -15.07 -9.57
C ARG A 50 13.57 -15.07 -8.26
N ASN A 51 13.19 -16.27 -7.80
CA ASN A 51 12.42 -16.53 -6.58
C ASN A 51 13.04 -16.04 -5.25
N CYS A 52 14.18 -15.35 -5.31
CA CYS A 52 14.89 -14.84 -4.15
C CYS A 52 14.65 -13.35 -3.89
N TYR A 53 14.13 -12.58 -4.82
CA TYR A 53 13.85 -11.15 -4.61
C TYR A 53 12.35 -10.90 -4.50
N LEU A 54 11.97 -9.93 -3.68
CA LEU A 54 10.58 -9.57 -3.42
C LEU A 54 10.42 -8.05 -3.53
N THR A 55 9.31 -7.58 -4.10
CA THR A 55 8.90 -6.18 -4.03
C THR A 55 7.85 -5.97 -2.94
N LEU A 56 7.38 -4.74 -2.76
CA LEU A 56 6.29 -4.45 -1.82
C LEU A 56 5.01 -5.19 -2.23
N GLU A 57 4.75 -5.32 -3.52
CA GLU A 57 3.58 -6.01 -4.08
C GLU A 57 3.60 -7.52 -3.81
N ASP A 58 4.76 -8.11 -3.50
CA ASP A 58 4.87 -9.54 -3.11
C ASP A 58 4.55 -9.77 -1.61
N THR A 59 4.34 -8.70 -0.83
CA THR A 59 3.90 -8.82 0.57
C THR A 59 2.42 -9.19 0.67
N ALA A 60 1.98 -9.68 1.83
CA ALA A 60 0.56 -10.06 2.00
C ALA A 60 -0.41 -8.90 1.74
N LEU A 61 -0.11 -7.70 2.26
CA LEU A 61 -0.96 -6.52 1.99
C LEU A 61 -0.77 -5.99 0.58
N GLY A 62 0.47 -5.97 0.07
CA GLY A 62 0.77 -5.49 -1.28
C GLY A 62 0.03 -6.32 -2.34
N SER A 63 0.09 -7.64 -2.25
CA SER A 63 -0.52 -8.54 -3.23
C SER A 63 -2.04 -8.48 -3.27
N ILE A 64 -2.69 -8.31 -2.10
CA ILE A 64 -4.15 -8.18 -2.01
C ILE A 64 -4.63 -6.84 -2.57
N LEU A 65 -3.84 -5.78 -2.43
CA LEU A 65 -4.24 -4.40 -2.74
C LEU A 65 -3.64 -3.85 -4.04
N ASP A 66 -2.77 -4.60 -4.72
CA ASP A 66 -2.17 -4.16 -5.98
C ASP A 66 -3.22 -3.96 -7.08
N GLY A 67 -3.14 -2.81 -7.76
CA GLY A 67 -4.07 -2.41 -8.82
C GLY A 67 -5.49 -2.07 -8.35
N LEU A 68 -5.81 -2.16 -7.05
CA LEU A 68 -7.14 -1.82 -6.54
C LEU A 68 -7.30 -0.33 -6.28
N ILE A 69 -8.56 0.13 -6.36
CA ILE A 69 -8.98 1.48 -5.98
C ILE A 69 -10.04 1.33 -4.90
N TRP A 70 -9.90 2.10 -3.82
CA TRP A 70 -10.88 2.14 -2.74
C TRP A 70 -10.92 3.52 -2.09
N CYS A 71 -12.09 3.88 -1.59
CA CYS A 71 -12.25 5.05 -0.74
C CYS A 71 -13.47 4.94 0.16
N GLY A 72 -13.52 5.80 1.17
CA GLY A 72 -14.70 5.99 2.01
C GLY A 72 -15.55 7.14 1.50
N LYS A 73 -16.60 7.43 2.27
CA LYS A 73 -17.48 8.57 2.08
C LYS A 73 -17.83 9.11 3.48
N ASN A 74 -17.90 10.44 3.60
CA ASN A 74 -18.29 11.09 4.84
C ASN A 74 -19.59 10.50 5.39
N ASP A 75 -19.59 10.20 6.68
CA ASP A 75 -20.73 9.70 7.45
C ASP A 75 -21.37 8.41 6.88
N SER A 76 -20.61 7.63 6.10
CA SER A 76 -21.06 6.36 5.54
C SER A 76 -20.14 5.21 5.93
N GLN A 77 -20.73 4.05 6.21
CA GLN A 77 -19.98 2.80 6.43
C GLN A 77 -19.63 2.09 5.10
N GLU A 78 -20.06 2.64 3.97
CA GLU A 78 -19.78 2.07 2.65
C GLU A 78 -18.31 2.23 2.27
N THR A 79 -17.79 1.21 1.58
CA THR A 79 -16.53 1.30 0.85
C THR A 79 -16.86 1.40 -0.64
N LEU A 80 -16.36 2.44 -1.28
CA LEU A 80 -16.54 2.67 -2.71
C LEU A 80 -15.31 2.18 -3.46
N THR A 81 -15.53 1.54 -4.61
CA THR A 81 -14.48 1.11 -5.55
C THR A 81 -14.53 1.89 -6.87
N THR A 82 -15.46 2.84 -6.97
CA THR A 82 -15.67 3.73 -8.11
C THR A 82 -15.85 5.15 -7.61
N ALA A 83 -15.63 6.14 -8.49
CA ALA A 83 -15.73 7.57 -8.16
C ALA A 83 -14.83 8.00 -6.97
N CYS A 84 -13.71 7.31 -6.76
CA CYS A 84 -12.69 7.69 -5.78
C CYS A 84 -11.68 8.67 -6.38
N PRO A 85 -11.05 9.53 -5.56
CA PRO A 85 -9.97 10.39 -6.00
C PRO A 85 -8.82 9.58 -6.61
N GLY A 86 -8.34 10.02 -7.76
CA GLY A 86 -7.15 9.49 -8.40
C GLY A 86 -5.87 9.83 -7.63
N TRP A 87 -4.75 9.25 -8.09
CA TRP A 87 -3.45 9.39 -7.43
C TRP A 87 -3.01 10.85 -7.18
N SER A 88 -3.33 11.74 -8.12
CA SER A 88 -2.92 13.15 -8.12
C SER A 88 -4.01 14.12 -7.68
N ASP A 89 -5.25 13.68 -7.47
CA ASP A 89 -6.38 14.56 -7.17
C ASP A 89 -6.25 15.17 -5.78
N CYS A 90 -5.68 14.42 -4.83
CA CYS A 90 -5.34 14.93 -3.50
C CYS A 90 -4.20 14.12 -2.85
N VAL A 91 -3.49 14.75 -1.91
CA VAL A 91 -2.24 14.22 -1.33
C VAL A 91 -2.48 13.03 -0.40
N ASN A 92 -3.63 13.04 0.30
CA ASN A 92 -4.02 12.10 1.35
C ASN A 92 -5.25 11.27 0.94
N ASN A 93 -5.30 10.83 -0.32
CA ASN A 93 -6.30 9.84 -0.71
C ASN A 93 -5.94 8.45 -0.13
N PRO A 94 -6.94 7.59 0.16
CA PRO A 94 -6.75 6.29 0.79
C PRO A 94 -5.69 5.40 0.12
N VAL A 95 -5.73 5.30 -1.21
CA VAL A 95 -4.82 4.44 -1.98
C VAL A 95 -3.38 4.94 -1.85
N ARG A 96 -3.15 6.23 -2.11
CA ARG A 96 -1.82 6.84 -2.02
C ARG A 96 -1.27 6.79 -0.58
N SER A 97 -2.12 7.04 0.41
CA SER A 97 -1.75 6.99 1.82
C SER A 97 -1.38 5.58 2.26
N PHE A 98 -2.12 4.56 1.82
CA PHE A 98 -1.76 3.17 2.03
C PHE A 98 -0.38 2.85 1.43
N TRP A 99 -0.15 3.14 0.15
CA TRP A 99 1.12 2.81 -0.51
C TRP A 99 2.32 3.56 0.09
N LYS A 100 2.13 4.82 0.50
CA LYS A 100 3.13 5.57 1.28
C LYS A 100 3.47 4.85 2.58
N ARG A 101 2.45 4.47 3.36
CA ARG A 101 2.67 3.85 4.66
C ARG A 101 3.26 2.44 4.55
N ALA A 102 2.77 1.66 3.59
CA ALA A 102 3.31 0.34 3.27
C ALA A 102 4.80 0.43 2.91
N SER A 103 5.19 1.38 2.05
CA SER A 103 6.60 1.60 1.67
C SER A 103 7.50 1.89 2.87
N VAL A 104 7.01 2.64 3.87
CA VAL A 104 7.74 2.88 5.13
C VAL A 104 7.82 1.60 5.98
N ALA A 105 6.74 0.81 6.04
CA ALA A 105 6.74 -0.43 6.81
C ALA A 105 7.75 -1.45 6.27
N VAL A 106 7.81 -1.66 4.94
CA VAL A 106 8.78 -2.60 4.34
C VAL A 106 10.22 -2.15 4.50
N SER A 107 10.50 -0.84 4.48
CA SER A 107 11.87 -0.35 4.70
C SER A 107 12.32 -0.49 6.16
N ALA A 108 11.38 -0.54 7.12
CA ALA A 108 11.66 -0.70 8.54
C ALA A 108 11.85 -2.17 8.98
N PHE A 109 11.48 -3.16 8.17
CA PHE A 109 11.51 -4.58 8.57
C PHE A 109 12.91 -5.17 8.75
N CYS A 110 13.94 -4.53 8.20
CA CYS A 110 15.33 -4.99 8.27
C CYS A 110 16.25 -3.82 8.60
N PRO A 111 16.39 -3.45 9.89
CA PRO A 111 17.40 -2.47 10.30
C PRO A 111 18.81 -3.03 10.01
N TYR A 112 19.69 -2.16 9.51
CA TYR A 112 21.11 -2.45 9.28
C TYR A 112 21.85 -2.82 10.57
#